data_AF-A0A940Z8G4-F1
#
_entry.id   AF-A0A940Z8G4-F1
#
_cell.length_a   1.000
_cell.length_b   1.000
_cell.length_c   1.000
_cell.angle_alpha   90.00
_cell.angle_beta   90.00
_cell.angle_gamma   90.00
#
_symmetry.space_group_name_H-M   'P 1'
#
loop_
_entity.id
_entity.type
_entity.pdbx_description
1 polymer ?
#
loop_
_entity_poly.entity_id
_entity_poly.type
_entity_poly.pdbx_seq_one_letter_code
_entity_poly.pdbx_strand_id
1 'polypeptide(L)' 'NGRRNTLRSRLRQDKGHHHEWLAFVQAILANGPPPIPYEQIFGVMRASYAAVQSLRSGQSVQIEGMP' A
#
# COMPACT_ATOMS: atom_id res chain seq x y z
N ASN A 1 -5.11 -17.62 -25.09
CA ASN A 1 -6.18 -16.63 -25.38
C ASN A 1 -6.41 -15.72 -24.16
N GLY A 2 -5.63 -14.65 -23.99
CA GLY A 2 -5.80 -13.73 -22.85
C GLY A 2 -6.81 -12.62 -23.15
N ARG A 3 -7.93 -12.55 -22.41
CA ARG A 3 -8.90 -11.45 -22.50
C ARG A 3 -8.39 -10.27 -21.64
N ARG A 4 -8.03 -9.15 -22.27
CA ARG A 4 -7.64 -7.92 -21.57
C ARG A 4 -8.85 -7.00 -21.44
N ASN A 5 -9.47 -6.95 -20.27
CA ASN A 5 -10.49 -5.95 -19.94
C ASN A 5 -9.79 -4.70 -19.39
N THR A 6 -9.96 -3.55 -20.05
CA THR A 6 -9.38 -2.27 -19.61
C THR A 6 -10.50 -1.39 -19.07
N LEU A 7 -10.55 -1.21 -17.75
CA LEU A 7 -11.45 -0.26 -17.09
C LEU A 7 -10.79 1.12 -17.07
N ARG A 8 -11.41 2.13 -17.68
CA ARG A 8 -10.97 3.53 -17.58
C ARG A 8 -11.92 4.29 -16.66
N SER A 9 -11.42 4.76 -15.53
CA SER A 9 -12.15 5.72 -14.71
C SER A 9 -12.27 7.04 -15.46
N ARG A 10 -13.50 7.57 -15.58
CA ARG A 10 -13.77 8.87 -16.24
C ARG A 10 -13.43 10.06 -15.34
N LEU A 11 -13.29 9.83 -14.04
CA LEU A 11 -12.93 10.84 -13.05
C LEU A 11 -11.41 10.81 -12.85
N ARG A 12 -10.78 11.98 -12.83
CA ARG A 12 -9.36 12.12 -12.50
C ARG A 12 -9.18 11.63 -11.06
N GLN A 13 -8.50 10.51 -10.90
CA GLN A 13 -8.14 10.00 -9.58
C GLN A 13 -7.11 10.96 -8.97
N ASP A 14 -7.48 11.65 -7.91
CA ASP A 14 -6.48 12.25 -7.03
C ASP A 14 -5.72 11.11 -6.36
N LYS A 15 -4.41 11.08 -6.57
CA LYS A 15 -3.53 10.06 -6.01
C LYS A 15 -3.09 10.40 -4.58
N GLY A 16 -3.49 11.56 -4.05
CA GLY A 16 -3.19 12.00 -2.69
C GLY A 16 -1.79 12.61 -2.51
N HIS A 17 -0.96 12.65 -3.56
CA HIS A 17 0.45 13.08 -3.46
C HIS A 17 0.62 14.47 -2.82
N HIS A 18 -0.23 15.44 -3.17
CA HIS A 18 -0.13 16.78 -2.59
C HIS A 18 -0.39 16.77 -1.08
N HIS A 19 -1.44 16.08 -0.64
CA HIS A 19 -1.78 15.95 0.77
C HIS A 19 -0.72 15.17 1.55
N GLU A 20 -0.13 14.13 0.96
CA GLU A 20 0.98 13.37 1.54
C GLU A 20 2.22 14.25 1.77
N TRP A 21 2.58 15.09 0.78
CA TRP A 21 3.66 16.06 0.94
C TRP A 21 3.40 17.07 2.06
N LEU A 22 2.18 17.59 2.16
CA LEU A 22 1.80 18.50 3.24
C LEU A 22 1.90 17.82 4.61
N ALA A 23 1.43 16.58 4.74
CA ALA A 23 1.52 15.82 5.97
C ALA A 23 2.98 15.54 6.37
N PHE A 24 3.84 15.22 5.40
CA PHE A 24 5.27 15.02 5.60
C PHE A 24 5.98 16.28 6.11
N VAL A 25 5.76 17.43 5.47
CA VAL A 25 6.36 18.70 5.90
C VAL A 25 5.89 19.05 7.31
N GLN A 26 4.60 18.89 7.61
CA GLN A 26 4.06 19.13 8.95
C GLN A 26 4.69 18.22 10.01
N ALA A 27 4.87 16.93 9.71
CA ALA A 27 5.52 16.00 10.62
C ALA A 27 6.96 16.43 10.96
N ILE A 28 7.73 16.90 9.97
CA ILE A 28 9.09 17.42 10.20
C ILE A 28 9.05 18.67 11.07
N LEU A 29 8.22 19.66 10.71
CA LEU A 29 8.17 20.95 11.40
C LEU A 29 7.68 20.82 12.85
N ALA A 30 6.76 19.89 13.11
CA ALA A 30 6.23 19.63 14.44
C ALA A 30 7.11 18.66 15.27
N ASN A 31 8.22 18.15 14.70
CA ASN A 31 8.98 17.03 15.28
C ASN A 31 8.06 15.85 15.67
N GLY A 32 7.06 15.59 14.82
CA GLY A 32 6.00 14.62 15.02
C GLY A 32 6.34 13.24 14.44
N PRO A 33 5.46 12.26 14.64
CA PRO A 33 5.63 10.92 14.06
C PRO A 33 5.54 10.95 12.53
N PRO A 34 6.11 9.93 11.83
CA PRO A 34 6.01 9.85 10.38
C PRO A 34 4.53 9.77 9.93
N PRO A 35 4.15 10.42 8.81
CA PRO A 35 2.77 10.42 8.32
C PRO A 35 2.21 9.03 8.01
N ILE A 36 3.08 8.12 7.59
CA ILE A 36 2.76 6.71 7.40
C ILE A 36 3.57 5.93 8.44
N PRO A 37 2.91 5.24 9.38
CA PRO A 37 3.62 4.42 10.36
C PRO A 37 4.40 3.28 9.70
N TYR A 38 5.59 2.99 10.22
CA TYR A 38 6.47 1.98 9.66
C TYR A 38 5.86 0.58 9.69
N GLU A 39 5.10 0.24 10.73
CA GLU A 39 4.42 -1.05 10.82
C GLU A 39 3.47 -1.28 9.64
N GLN A 40 2.84 -0.22 9.13
CA GLN A 40 1.96 -0.28 7.97
C GLN A 40 2.75 -0.52 6.68
N ILE A 41 3.90 0.16 6.52
CA ILE A 41 4.78 -0.05 5.35
C ILE A 41 5.22 -1.52 5.29
N PHE A 42 5.69 -2.07 6.40
CA PHE A 42 6.12 -3.48 6.47
C PHE A 42 4.94 -4.44 6.34
N GLY A 43 3.77 -4.11 6.89
CA GLY A 43 2.53 -4.88 6.73
C GLY A 43 2.11 -5.03 5.27
N VAL A 44 2.08 -3.92 4.52
CA VAL A 44 1.70 -3.90 3.09
C VAL A 44 2.69 -4.70 2.25
N MET A 45 3.99 -4.59 2.52
CA MET A 45 5.00 -5.38 1.81
C MET A 45 4.82 -6.88 2.07
N ARG A 46 4.64 -7.29 3.33
CA ARG A 46 4.35 -8.70 3.68
C ARG A 46 3.09 -9.22 2.99
N ALA A 47 2.01 -8.43 3.00
CA ALA A 47 0.77 -8.79 2.32
C ALA A 47 0.97 -8.98 0.81
N SER A 48 1.74 -8.08 0.18
CA SER A 48 2.06 -8.17 -1.24
C SER A 48 2.83 -9.45 -1.59
N TYR A 49 3.81 -9.81 -0.77
CA TYR A 49 4.55 -11.08 -0.91
C TYR A 49 3.64 -12.29 -0.68
N ALA A 50 2.84 -12.30 0.39
CA ALA A 50 1.92 -13.39 0.70
C ALA A 50 0.91 -13.62 -0.44
N ALA A 51 0.39 -12.54 -1.05
CA ALA A 51 -0.50 -12.62 -2.20
C ALA A 51 0.15 -13.32 -3.40
N VAL A 52 1.40 -12.96 -3.73
CA VAL A 52 2.15 -13.60 -4.82
C VAL A 52 2.45 -15.07 -4.50
N GLN A 53 2.79 -15.38 -3.25
CA GLN A 53 3.04 -16.76 -2.82
C GLN A 53 1.77 -17.61 -2.88
N SER A 54 0.63 -17.05 -2.45
CA SER A 54 -0.68 -17.71 -2.54
C SER A 54 -1.09 -17.99 -3.98
N LEU A 55 -0.87 -17.03 -4.89
CA LEU A 55 -1.13 -17.22 -6.32
C LEU A 55 -0.30 -18.38 -6.91
N ARG A 56 0.97 -18.52 -6.48
CA ARG A 56 1.88 -19.56 -6.98
C ARG A 56 1.58 -20.94 -6.41
N SER A 57 1.21 -21.02 -5.14
CA SER A 57 0.92 -22.29 -4.45
C SER A 57 -0.51 -22.77 -4.65
N GLY A 58 -1.43 -21.87 -5.02
CA GLY A 58 -2.86 -22.14 -5.04
C GLY A 58 -3.48 -22.32 -3.65
N GLN A 59 -2.74 -21.96 -2.58
CA GLN A 59 -3.16 -22.11 -1.19
C GLN A 59 -3.19 -20.75 -0.48
N SER A 60 -4.00 -20.63 0.57
CA SER A 60 -3.99 -19.43 1.42
C SER A 60 -2.66 -19.31 2.17
N VAL A 61 -2.10 -18.10 2.25
CA VAL A 61 -0.87 -17.80 2.99
C VAL A 61 -1.21 -16.81 4.10
N GLN A 62 -0.96 -17.19 5.35
CA GLN A 62 -1.16 -16.33 6.51
C GLN A 62 -0.09 -15.22 6.53
N ILE A 63 -0.51 -14.01 6.87
CA ILE A 63 0.38 -12.88 7.10
C ILE A 63 0.60 -12.83 8.61
N GLU A 64 1.79 -13.20 9.07
CA GLU A 64 2.13 -13.08 10.49
C GLU A 64 2.13 -11.61 10.92
N GLY A 65 1.45 -11.32 12.03
CA GLY A 65 1.53 -10.03 12.73
C GLY A 65 2.89 -9.86 13.39
N MET A 66 3.34 -8.62 13.53
CA MET A 66 4.50 -8.32 14.38
C MET A 66 4.05 -8.32 15.86
N PRO A 67 4.87 -8.77 16.82
CA PRO A 67 4.59 -8.54 18.25
C PRO A 67 4.42 -7.06 18.59
#